data_AF-A0A1D6GWC3-F1
#
_entry.id   AF-A0A1D6GWC3-F1
#
_cell.length_a   1.000
_cell.length_b   1.000
_cell.length_c   1.000
_cell.angle_alpha   90.00
_cell.angle_beta   90.00
_cell.angle_gamma   90.00
#
_symmetry.space_group_name_H-M   'P 1'
#
loop_
_entity.id
_entity.type
_entity.pdbx_description
1 polymer ?
#
loop_
_entity_poly.entity_id
_entity_poly.type
_entity_poly.pdbx_seq_one_letter_code
_entity_poly.pdbx_strand_id
1 'polypeptide(L)'
;MSPSADAPGPASSASAPPLAPLIAAQLNYLLSHSKLPIRVVQIWSGCRNGRPADRFRLAIPFCLDYVHWDFVYNALSPKVAPDVVFGPEDERFQPLVDYAAAGNGDKSCLARWDCRAPEGLHALVQELRELYIEYQKERVHMVDDARLAFELSTVLSKEGIEVCMVPSADRMRPNLLYHFWSLTLTLPNWCQDVLGDYLKRSISRSFFLSAGVQATLLCLLLHDSN
;
A
#
# COMPACT_ATOMS: atom_id res chain seq x y z
N MET A 1 10.96 60.26 21.42
CA MET A 1 11.74 59.63 20.33
C MET A 1 12.22 58.29 20.84
N SER A 2 12.25 57.30 19.94
CA SER A 2 12.62 55.87 20.08
C SER A 2 11.43 54.90 20.16
N PRO A 3 11.08 54.23 19.04
CA PRO A 3 10.43 52.93 19.02
C PRO A 3 11.48 51.82 18.83
N SER A 4 11.56 50.85 19.73
CA SER A 4 12.26 49.58 19.45
C SER A 4 11.25 48.60 18.88
N ALA A 5 11.39 48.31 17.59
CA ALA A 5 10.68 47.27 16.89
C ALA A 5 11.46 45.95 17.03
N ASP A 6 10.95 45.02 17.83
CA ASP A 6 11.35 43.62 17.74
C ASP A 6 10.66 43.02 16.50
N ALA A 7 11.41 42.93 15.41
CA ALA A 7 11.03 42.13 14.26
C ALA A 7 11.37 40.66 14.54
N PRO A 8 10.43 39.70 14.37
CA PRO A 8 10.78 38.30 14.39
C PRO A 8 11.60 37.99 13.13
N GLY A 9 12.83 37.53 13.33
CA GLY A 9 13.68 37.03 12.25
C GLY A 9 13.00 35.88 11.48
N PRO A 10 13.34 35.69 10.20
CA PRO A 10 12.73 34.66 9.38
C PRO A 10 13.01 33.29 10.00
N ALA A 11 11.95 32.56 10.34
CA ALA A 11 12.03 31.18 10.78
C ALA A 11 12.72 30.37 9.68
N SER A 12 13.95 29.93 9.98
CA SER A 12 14.71 28.99 9.17
C SER A 12 13.79 27.84 8.77
N SER A 13 13.69 27.60 7.47
CA SER A 13 13.07 26.40 6.90
C SER A 13 13.74 25.18 7.53
N ALA A 14 13.11 24.62 8.56
CA ALA A 14 13.64 23.46 9.27
C ALA A 14 13.67 22.29 8.29
N SER A 15 14.87 21.99 7.79
CA SER A 15 15.14 20.73 7.09
C SER A 15 14.62 19.59 7.96
N ALA A 16 13.88 18.65 7.37
CA ALA A 16 13.36 17.49 8.10
C ALA A 16 14.49 16.84 8.94
N PRO A 17 14.20 16.42 10.18
CA PRO A 17 15.22 15.83 11.05
C PRO A 17 15.85 14.61 10.36
N PRO A 18 17.18 14.45 10.39
CA PRO A 18 17.84 13.33 9.74
C PRO A 18 17.39 12.01 10.38
N LEU A 19 17.18 10.96 9.59
CA LEU A 19 16.86 9.62 10.11
C LEU A 19 18.03 9.05 10.92
N ALA A 20 17.72 8.21 11.92
CA ALA A 20 18.76 7.51 12.66
C ALA A 20 19.58 6.62 11.71
N PRO A 21 20.92 6.52 11.84
CA PRO A 21 21.78 5.92 10.81
C PRO A 21 21.41 4.49 10.39
N LEU A 22 21.02 3.63 11.33
CA LEU A 22 20.60 2.26 11.03
C LEU A 22 19.29 2.22 10.24
N ILE A 23 18.33 3.08 10.60
CA ILE A 23 17.04 3.20 9.91
C ILE A 23 17.27 3.76 8.50
N ALA A 24 18.13 4.77 8.38
CA ALA A 24 18.51 5.35 7.09
C ALA A 24 19.17 4.31 6.17
N ALA A 25 20.04 3.46 6.71
CA ALA A 25 20.67 2.38 5.94
C ALA A 25 19.64 1.39 5.39
N GLN A 26 18.69 0.95 6.21
CA GLN A 26 17.60 0.06 5.79
C GLN A 26 16.69 0.71 4.74
N LEU A 27 16.32 1.99 4.94
CA LEU A 27 15.50 2.73 3.98
C LEU A 27 16.21 2.92 2.64
N ASN A 28 17.49 3.29 2.66
CA ASN A 28 18.29 3.45 1.44
C ASN A 28 18.45 2.12 0.70
N TYR A 29 18.61 1.01 1.42
CA TYR A 29 18.65 -0.32 0.82
C TYR A 29 17.34 -0.65 0.11
N LEU A 30 16.19 -0.45 0.78
CA LEU A 30 14.86 -0.63 0.18
C LEU A 30 14.72 0.17 -1.12
N LEU A 31 15.06 1.46 -1.11
CA LEU A 31 14.89 2.35 -2.26
C LEU A 31 15.83 2.00 -3.43
N SER A 32 17.01 1.44 -3.15
CA SER A 32 18.00 1.07 -4.18
C SER A 32 17.82 -0.33 -4.75
N HIS A 33 17.23 -1.26 -3.98
CA HIS A 33 17.09 -2.67 -4.37
C HIS A 33 15.66 -3.06 -4.75
N SER A 34 14.66 -2.21 -4.47
CA SER A 34 13.28 -2.43 -4.91
C SER A 34 13.16 -2.33 -6.43
N LYS A 35 12.49 -3.33 -7.03
CA LYS A 35 12.04 -3.27 -8.43
C LYS A 35 10.85 -2.32 -8.61
N LEU A 36 10.17 -1.98 -7.52
CA LEU A 36 9.00 -1.10 -7.50
C LEU A 36 9.43 0.34 -7.19
N PRO A 37 8.83 1.35 -7.83
CA PRO A 37 9.11 2.77 -7.58
C PRO A 37 8.51 3.24 -6.24
N ILE A 38 9.02 2.71 -5.13
CA ILE A 38 8.63 3.09 -3.77
C ILE A 38 9.10 4.52 -3.49
N ARG A 39 8.22 5.34 -2.88
CA ARG A 39 8.52 6.74 -2.55
C ARG A 39 8.40 6.99 -1.05
N VAL A 40 9.30 7.80 -0.52
CA VAL A 40 9.18 8.33 0.84
C VAL A 40 8.31 9.58 0.79
N VAL A 41 7.17 9.53 1.46
CA VAL A 41 6.19 10.63 1.49
C VAL A 41 6.54 11.63 2.58
N GLN A 42 6.89 11.12 3.76
CA GLN A 42 7.16 11.94 4.92
C GLN A 42 8.14 11.23 5.87
N ILE A 43 8.97 12.02 6.55
CA ILE A 43 9.85 11.57 7.63
C ILE A 43 9.57 12.45 8.84
N TRP A 44 9.45 11.86 10.03
CA TRP A 44 9.25 12.59 11.28
C TRP A 44 9.90 11.88 12.47
N SER A 45 10.12 12.62 13.55
CA SER A 45 10.61 12.05 14.80
C SER A 45 9.45 11.77 15.74
N GLY A 46 9.44 10.59 16.37
CA GLY A 46 8.59 10.31 17.53
C GLY A 46 9.07 11.00 18.80
N CYS A 47 10.26 11.58 18.79
CA CYS A 47 10.89 12.21 19.95
C CYS A 47 10.83 13.74 19.87
N ARG A 48 10.41 14.39 20.97
CA ARG A 48 10.32 15.86 21.05
C ARG A 48 11.66 16.60 21.22
N ASN A 49 12.77 15.88 21.45
CA ASN A 49 14.02 16.47 21.98
C ASN A 49 15.15 16.61 20.94
N GLY A 50 14.86 17.02 19.69
CA GLY A 50 15.90 17.22 18.67
C GLY A 50 16.67 15.96 18.27
N ARG A 51 16.06 14.78 18.50
CA ARG A 51 16.63 13.49 18.14
C ARG A 51 16.43 13.22 16.64
N PRO A 52 17.25 12.35 16.04
CA PRO A 52 17.02 11.92 14.68
C PRO A 52 15.61 11.33 14.52
N ALA A 53 15.08 11.42 13.30
CA ALA A 53 13.82 10.81 12.94
C ALA A 53 13.91 9.28 13.01
N ASP A 54 12.79 8.66 13.33
CA ASP A 54 12.61 7.21 13.41
C ASP A 54 11.32 6.72 12.74
N ARG A 55 10.55 7.63 12.13
CA ARG A 55 9.28 7.31 11.51
C ARG A 55 9.25 7.86 10.10
N PHE A 56 8.66 7.09 9.21
CA PHE A 56 8.48 7.51 7.83
C PHE A 56 7.26 6.85 7.21
N ARG A 57 6.69 7.53 6.22
CA ARG A 57 5.56 7.07 5.41
C ARG A 57 6.09 6.66 4.05
N LEU A 58 5.79 5.45 3.64
CA LEU A 58 6.05 4.97 2.28
C LEU A 58 4.77 5.01 1.45
N ALA A 59 4.90 5.50 0.22
CA ALA A 59 3.94 5.24 -0.84
C ALA A 59 4.47 4.04 -1.64
N ILE A 60 3.79 2.91 -1.52
CA ILE A 60 4.17 1.64 -2.15
C ILE A 60 3.24 1.40 -3.35
N PRO A 61 3.79 1.23 -4.57
CA PRO A 61 2.99 0.97 -5.75
C PRO A 61 2.13 -0.28 -5.62
N PHE A 62 0.83 -0.12 -5.84
CA PHE A 62 -0.14 -1.21 -5.86
C PHE A 62 -1.25 -0.89 -6.86
N CYS A 63 -1.40 -1.74 -7.87
CA CYS A 63 -2.25 -1.45 -9.02
C CYS A 63 -1.95 -0.07 -9.67
N LEU A 64 -2.97 0.79 -9.82
CA LEU A 64 -2.85 2.13 -10.40
C LEU A 64 -2.53 3.24 -9.38
N ASP A 65 -2.41 2.90 -8.11
CA ASP A 65 -2.24 3.86 -7.05
C ASP A 65 -1.13 3.42 -6.09
N TYR A 66 -1.10 4.04 -4.93
CA TYR A 66 -0.14 3.79 -3.88
C TYR A 66 -0.87 3.49 -2.59
N VAL A 67 -0.52 2.38 -1.95
CA VAL A 67 -0.84 2.17 -0.54
C VAL A 67 0.14 2.97 0.31
N HIS A 68 -0.38 3.59 1.37
CA HIS A 68 0.38 4.48 2.23
C HIS A 68 0.54 3.83 3.60
N TRP A 69 1.75 3.39 3.92
CA TRP A 69 2.04 2.70 5.18
C TRP A 69 3.07 3.48 5.98
N ASP A 70 2.82 3.61 7.28
CA ASP A 70 3.71 4.28 8.21
C ASP A 70 4.56 3.25 8.94
N PHE A 71 5.88 3.38 8.80
CA PHE A 71 6.85 2.55 9.50
C PHE A 71 7.31 3.29 10.74
N VAL A 72 7.14 2.64 11.88
CA VAL A 72 7.36 3.21 13.20
C VAL A 72 8.50 2.46 13.88
N TYR A 73 9.70 3.02 13.78
CA TYR A 73 10.83 2.56 14.58
C TYR A 73 10.87 3.30 15.92
N ASN A 74 11.70 2.78 16.81
CA ASN A 74 12.14 3.47 18.01
C ASN A 74 13.65 3.72 17.93
N ALA A 75 14.06 4.98 17.71
CA ALA A 75 15.48 5.34 17.64
C ALA A 75 16.28 4.97 18.92
N LEU A 76 15.61 4.87 20.08
CA LEU A 76 16.23 4.50 21.35
C LEU A 76 16.44 2.98 21.48
N SER A 77 15.77 2.20 20.66
CA SER A 77 15.78 0.74 20.73
C SER A 77 15.83 0.16 19.32
N PRO A 78 16.92 0.41 18.57
CA PRO A 78 17.01 0.02 17.16
C PRO A 78 16.97 -1.49 16.94
N LYS A 79 17.21 -2.30 17.98
CA LYS A 79 17.11 -3.77 17.93
C LYS A 79 15.67 -4.26 17.79
N VAL A 80 14.69 -3.45 18.17
CA VAL A 80 13.27 -3.79 18.08
C VAL A 80 12.83 -3.57 16.63
N ALA A 81 12.05 -4.52 16.11
CA ALA A 81 11.46 -4.40 14.78
C ALA A 81 10.50 -3.19 14.71
N PRO A 82 10.30 -2.59 13.52
CA PRO A 82 9.34 -1.50 13.39
C PRO A 82 7.91 -2.01 13.52
N ASP A 83 7.04 -1.16 14.08
CA ASP A 83 5.60 -1.32 13.91
C ASP A 83 5.18 -0.75 12.55
N VAL A 84 4.11 -1.29 11.98
CA VAL A 84 3.55 -0.80 10.71
C VAL A 84 2.11 -0.38 10.93
N VAL A 85 1.78 0.85 10.53
CA VAL A 85 0.42 1.37 10.57
C VAL A 85 -0.09 1.49 9.13
N PHE A 86 -1.16 0.77 8.83
CA PHE A 86 -1.82 0.77 7.52
C PHE A 86 -2.74 1.99 7.37
N GLY A 87 -3.02 2.37 6.13
CA GLY A 87 -3.89 3.52 5.83
C GLY A 87 -5.35 3.27 6.27
N PRO A 88 -6.17 4.34 6.32
CA PRO A 88 -7.57 4.25 6.77
C PRO A 88 -8.44 3.32 5.89
N GLU A 89 -8.10 3.17 4.61
CA GLU A 89 -8.81 2.27 3.68
C GLU A 89 -8.51 0.77 3.96
N ASP A 90 -7.48 0.51 4.77
CA ASP A 90 -6.92 -0.82 5.04
C ASP A 90 -6.99 -1.20 6.53
N GLU A 91 -7.87 -0.59 7.32
CA GLU A 91 -8.00 -0.88 8.78
C GLU A 91 -8.26 -2.37 9.11
N ARG A 92 -8.88 -3.09 8.17
CA ARG A 92 -9.16 -4.54 8.31
C ARG A 92 -8.00 -5.43 7.89
N PHE A 93 -6.94 -4.86 7.30
CA PHE A 93 -5.74 -5.61 6.95
C PHE A 93 -4.86 -5.73 8.20
N GLN A 94 -4.92 -6.88 8.88
CA GLN A 94 -4.12 -7.17 10.08
C GLN A 94 -3.17 -8.36 9.86
N PRO A 95 -2.31 -8.30 8.83
CA PRO A 95 -1.54 -9.44 8.35
C PRO A 95 -0.68 -10.07 9.45
N LEU A 96 -0.07 -9.27 10.33
CA LEU A 96 0.84 -9.79 11.35
C LEU A 96 0.13 -10.60 12.44
N VAL A 97 -1.11 -10.22 12.77
CA VAL A 97 -1.94 -10.95 13.75
C VAL A 97 -2.47 -12.23 13.11
N ASP A 98 -3.00 -12.14 11.89
CA ASP A 98 -3.57 -13.27 11.16
C ASP A 98 -2.51 -14.32 10.82
N TYR A 99 -1.32 -13.88 10.40
CA TYR A 99 -0.20 -14.75 10.06
C TYR A 99 0.36 -15.49 11.28
N ALA A 100 0.43 -14.81 12.43
CA ALA A 100 0.80 -15.44 13.69
C ALA A 100 -0.27 -16.44 14.16
N ALA A 101 -1.56 -16.08 14.07
CA ALA A 101 -2.68 -16.96 14.44
C ALA A 101 -2.75 -18.22 13.57
N ALA A 102 -2.35 -18.13 12.30
CA ALA A 102 -2.22 -19.25 11.37
C ALA A 102 -1.00 -20.16 11.66
N GLY A 103 -0.24 -19.90 12.73
CA GLY A 103 0.95 -20.67 13.11
C GLY A 103 2.16 -20.41 12.20
N ASN A 104 2.13 -19.36 11.39
CA ASN A 104 3.22 -18.99 10.48
C ASN A 104 4.13 -17.90 11.04
N GLY A 105 3.90 -17.43 12.27
CA GLY A 105 4.68 -16.34 12.89
C GLY A 105 6.20 -16.54 12.80
N ASP A 106 6.68 -17.76 13.02
CA ASP A 106 8.11 -18.12 12.96
C ASP A 106 8.73 -18.00 11.55
N LYS A 107 7.90 -17.96 10.50
CA LYS A 107 8.31 -17.83 9.10
C LYS A 107 8.38 -16.36 8.67
N SER A 108 7.82 -15.43 9.44
CA SER A 108 7.84 -14.01 9.10
C SER A 108 9.25 -13.45 9.19
N CYS A 109 9.59 -12.48 8.33
CA CYS A 109 10.87 -11.77 8.41
C CYS A 109 11.06 -11.06 9.77
N LEU A 110 9.96 -10.73 10.46
CA LEU A 110 9.98 -10.09 11.78
C LEU A 110 10.44 -11.05 12.89
N ALA A 111 10.21 -12.36 12.77
CA ALA A 111 10.65 -13.35 13.75
C ALA A 111 12.19 -13.46 13.83
N ARG A 112 12.88 -13.08 12.75
CA ARG A 112 14.34 -13.08 12.62
C ARG A 112 14.90 -11.68 12.39
N TRP A 113 14.22 -10.66 12.90
CA TRP A 113 14.60 -9.26 12.68
C TRP A 113 16.03 -8.98 13.17
N ASP A 114 16.87 -8.48 12.26
CA ASP A 114 18.19 -7.95 12.58
C ASP A 114 18.29 -6.50 12.11
N CYS A 115 18.47 -5.58 13.06
CA CYS A 115 18.59 -4.15 12.76
C CYS A 115 19.91 -3.76 12.08
N ARG A 116 20.88 -4.68 12.03
CA ARG A 116 22.16 -4.50 11.33
C ARG A 116 22.06 -4.96 9.88
N ALA A 117 21.09 -5.80 9.55
CA ALA A 117 20.81 -6.24 8.20
C ALA A 117 20.10 -5.10 7.43
N PRO A 118 20.75 -4.48 6.43
CA PRO A 118 20.12 -3.42 5.64
C PRO A 118 18.88 -3.92 4.86
N GLU A 119 18.82 -5.21 4.54
CA GLU A 119 17.73 -5.86 3.81
C GLU A 119 16.45 -6.07 4.62
N GLY A 120 16.48 -5.94 5.96
CA GLY A 120 15.35 -6.28 6.83
C GLY A 120 14.06 -5.54 6.46
N LEU A 121 14.14 -4.23 6.21
CA LEU A 121 12.99 -3.43 5.77
C LEU A 121 12.51 -3.82 4.37
N HIS A 122 13.44 -4.19 3.47
CA HIS A 122 13.09 -4.63 2.13
C HIS A 122 12.28 -5.93 2.15
N ALA A 123 12.74 -6.92 2.93
CA ALA A 123 12.02 -8.16 3.15
C ALA A 123 10.63 -7.93 3.77
N LEU A 124 10.52 -7.04 4.76
CA LEU A 124 9.25 -6.69 5.39
C LEU A 124 8.26 -6.07 4.40
N VAL A 125 8.69 -5.12 3.58
CA VAL A 125 7.82 -4.49 2.57
C VAL A 125 7.37 -5.51 1.53
N GLN A 126 8.25 -6.44 1.12
CA GLN A 126 7.89 -7.52 0.19
C GLN A 126 6.84 -8.46 0.79
N GLU A 127 7.08 -8.98 2.00
CA GLU A 127 6.16 -9.89 2.70
C GLU A 127 4.79 -9.24 2.91
N LEU A 128 4.76 -8.00 3.40
CA LEU A 128 3.51 -7.26 3.60
C LEU A 128 2.76 -7.03 2.29
N ARG A 129 3.46 -6.77 1.20
CA ARG A 129 2.84 -6.59 -0.12
C ARG A 129 2.23 -7.88 -0.66
N GLU A 130 2.90 -9.01 -0.46
CA GLU A 130 2.36 -10.34 -0.83
C GLU A 130 1.09 -10.65 -0.03
N LEU A 131 1.11 -10.40 1.29
CA LEU A 131 -0.08 -10.56 2.14
C LEU A 131 -1.20 -9.60 1.73
N TYR A 132 -0.87 -8.38 1.31
CA TYR A 132 -1.85 -7.41 0.84
C TYR A 132 -2.51 -7.83 -0.49
N ILE A 133 -1.76 -8.47 -1.40
CA ILE A 133 -2.32 -9.06 -2.62
C ILE A 133 -3.37 -10.11 -2.27
N GLU A 134 -3.04 -11.04 -1.37
CA GLU A 134 -3.97 -12.11 -0.97
C GLU A 134 -5.19 -11.54 -0.25
N TYR A 135 -5.00 -10.58 0.65
CA TYR A 135 -6.09 -9.85 1.29
C TYR A 135 -7.06 -9.21 0.27
N GLN A 136 -6.53 -8.56 -0.77
CA GLN A 136 -7.37 -7.97 -1.81
C GLN A 136 -8.10 -9.04 -2.65
N LYS A 137 -7.48 -10.19 -2.92
CA LYS A 137 -8.15 -11.32 -3.59
C LYS A 137 -9.31 -11.85 -2.75
N GLU A 138 -9.11 -12.05 -1.45
CA GLU A 138 -10.17 -12.47 -0.52
C GLU A 138 -11.34 -11.49 -0.51
N ARG A 139 -11.06 -10.17 -0.52
CA ARG A 139 -12.10 -9.13 -0.61
C ARG A 139 -12.93 -9.23 -1.89
N VAL A 140 -12.34 -9.66 -3.01
CA VAL A 140 -13.13 -9.89 -4.22
C VAL A 140 -14.07 -11.08 -4.05
N HIS A 141 -13.64 -12.14 -3.37
CA HIS A 141 -14.51 -13.28 -3.08
C HIS A 141 -15.68 -12.94 -2.15
N MET A 142 -15.62 -11.82 -1.44
CA MET A 142 -16.73 -11.29 -0.64
C MET A 142 -17.77 -10.52 -1.46
N VAL A 143 -17.53 -10.28 -2.76
CA VAL A 143 -18.53 -9.67 -3.64
C VAL A 143 -19.59 -10.70 -3.97
N ASP A 144 -20.84 -10.42 -3.62
CA ASP A 144 -22.01 -11.27 -3.92
C ASP A 144 -22.46 -11.11 -5.39
N ASP A 145 -21.54 -11.39 -6.31
CA ASP A 145 -21.81 -11.48 -7.74
C ASP A 145 -21.14 -12.75 -8.27
N ALA A 146 -21.93 -13.81 -8.41
CA ALA A 146 -21.45 -15.12 -8.83
C ALA A 146 -20.78 -15.10 -10.22
N ARG A 147 -21.20 -14.18 -11.11
CA ARG A 147 -20.59 -14.07 -12.44
C ARG A 147 -19.23 -13.40 -12.35
N LEU A 148 -19.14 -12.30 -11.60
CA LEU A 148 -17.85 -11.65 -11.36
C LEU A 148 -16.88 -12.58 -10.65
N ALA A 149 -17.32 -13.27 -9.59
CA ALA A 149 -16.48 -14.19 -8.84
C ALA A 149 -15.91 -15.31 -9.73
N PHE A 150 -16.73 -15.87 -10.63
CA PHE A 150 -16.28 -16.84 -11.62
C PHE A 150 -15.25 -16.26 -12.59
N GLU A 151 -15.54 -15.09 -13.18
CA GLU A 151 -14.63 -14.43 -14.12
C GLU A 151 -13.30 -14.07 -13.43
N LEU A 152 -13.35 -13.56 -12.20
CA LEU A 152 -12.15 -13.17 -11.47
C LEU A 152 -11.34 -14.36 -10.96
N SER A 153 -11.97 -15.44 -10.49
CA SER A 153 -11.24 -16.64 -10.05
C SER A 153 -10.34 -17.19 -11.17
N THR A 154 -10.80 -17.12 -12.42
CA THR A 154 -10.03 -17.54 -13.58
C THR A 154 -8.83 -16.63 -13.81
N VAL A 155 -8.99 -15.32 -13.65
CA VAL A 155 -7.94 -14.31 -13.80
C VAL A 155 -6.92 -14.40 -12.66
N LEU A 156 -7.39 -14.34 -11.41
CA LEU A 156 -6.56 -14.33 -10.20
C LEU A 156 -5.74 -15.61 -9.99
N SER A 157 -6.09 -16.70 -10.70
CA SER A 157 -5.26 -17.92 -10.77
C SER A 157 -3.92 -17.72 -11.49
N LYS A 158 -3.74 -16.61 -12.21
CA LYS A 158 -2.50 -16.30 -12.94
C LYS A 158 -1.52 -15.51 -12.07
N GLU A 159 -0.24 -15.87 -12.19
CA GLU A 159 0.85 -15.20 -11.46
C GLU A 159 1.07 -13.76 -11.96
N GLY A 160 1.38 -12.86 -11.02
CA GLY A 160 1.71 -11.46 -11.31
C GLY A 160 0.51 -10.55 -11.54
N ILE A 161 -0.72 -11.03 -11.32
CA ILE A 161 -1.92 -10.20 -11.36
C ILE A 161 -2.18 -9.59 -9.98
N GLU A 162 -2.26 -8.27 -9.96
CA GLU A 162 -2.67 -7.51 -8.78
C GLU A 162 -4.12 -7.06 -8.96
N VAL A 163 -4.86 -7.10 -7.86
CA VAL A 163 -6.25 -6.68 -7.80
C VAL A 163 -6.45 -5.74 -6.63
N CYS A 164 -7.27 -4.70 -6.82
CA CYS A 164 -7.66 -3.80 -5.76
C CYS A 164 -9.16 -3.55 -5.80
N MET A 165 -9.83 -3.72 -4.66
CA MET A 165 -11.22 -3.33 -4.44
C MET A 165 -11.29 -1.92 -3.87
N VAL A 166 -11.62 -0.94 -4.70
CA VAL A 166 -11.75 0.46 -4.29
C VAL A 166 -13.23 0.77 -4.02
N PRO A 167 -13.60 1.21 -2.80
CA PRO A 167 -14.92 1.78 -2.57
C PRO A 167 -15.05 3.09 -3.36
N SER A 168 -16.11 3.25 -4.15
CA SER A 168 -16.28 4.50 -4.93
C SER A 168 -16.58 5.68 -4.00
N ALA A 169 -15.71 6.67 -3.99
CA ALA A 169 -15.87 7.89 -3.21
C ALA A 169 -16.86 8.92 -3.83
N ASP A 170 -17.50 8.63 -4.97
CA ASP A 170 -18.35 9.62 -5.64
C ASP A 170 -19.84 9.54 -5.23
N ARG A 171 -20.19 10.47 -4.34
CA ARG A 171 -21.51 11.03 -4.04
C ARG A 171 -22.54 10.08 -3.44
N MET A 172 -22.64 10.24 -2.13
CA MET A 172 -23.89 10.35 -1.36
C MET A 172 -24.96 11.16 -2.14
N ARG A 173 -25.56 10.57 -3.17
CA ARG A 173 -26.89 10.93 -3.64
C ARG A 173 -27.83 10.08 -2.78
N PRO A 174 -28.60 10.68 -1.87
CA PRO A 174 -29.39 9.94 -0.87
C PRO A 174 -30.49 9.03 -1.44
N ASN A 175 -30.59 8.88 -2.78
CA ASN A 175 -31.65 8.14 -3.46
C ASN A 175 -31.14 7.05 -4.44
N LEU A 176 -29.86 6.68 -4.42
CA LEU A 176 -29.34 5.55 -5.21
C LEU A 176 -28.85 4.45 -4.26
N LEU A 177 -29.61 3.34 -4.20
CA LEU A 177 -29.39 2.14 -3.39
C LEU A 177 -28.21 1.26 -3.87
N TYR A 178 -27.22 1.87 -4.52
CA TYR A 178 -26.13 1.18 -5.22
C TYR A 178 -24.80 1.45 -4.53
N HIS A 179 -24.19 0.42 -3.96
CA HIS A 179 -22.78 0.46 -3.58
C HIS A 179 -21.95 0.25 -4.85
N PHE A 180 -21.28 1.32 -5.29
CA PHE A 180 -20.38 1.27 -6.44
C PHE A 180 -19.01 0.77 -5.97
N TRP A 181 -18.61 -0.40 -6.46
CA TRP A 181 -17.26 -0.91 -6.26
C TRP A 181 -16.48 -0.81 -7.57
N SER A 182 -15.27 -0.28 -7.46
CA SER A 182 -14.33 -0.18 -8.57
C SER A 182 -13.26 -1.24 -8.40
N LEU A 183 -13.22 -2.20 -9.32
CA LEU A 183 -12.16 -3.20 -9.36
C LEU A 183 -11.04 -2.71 -10.27
N THR A 184 -9.81 -2.69 -9.78
CA THR A 184 -8.61 -2.42 -10.60
C THR A 184 -7.80 -3.70 -10.74
N LEU A 185 -7.52 -4.13 -11.97
CA LEU A 185 -6.60 -5.24 -12.25
C LEU A 185 -5.35 -4.75 -12.95
N THR A 186 -4.19 -5.25 -12.55
CA THR A 186 -2.91 -4.97 -13.23
C THR A 186 -2.35 -6.25 -13.82
N LEU A 187 -2.19 -6.28 -15.15
CA LEU A 187 -1.74 -7.47 -15.88
C LEU A 187 -0.24 -7.40 -16.24
N PRO A 188 0.52 -8.49 -16.06
CA PRO A 188 1.86 -8.63 -16.63
C PRO A 188 1.84 -8.46 -18.16
N ASN A 189 2.93 -7.96 -18.75
CA ASN A 189 3.01 -7.64 -20.18
C ASN A 189 2.61 -8.80 -21.10
N TRP A 190 2.98 -10.04 -20.76
CA TRP A 190 2.65 -11.23 -21.55
C TRP A 190 1.15 -11.60 -21.51
N CYS A 191 0.41 -11.12 -20.51
CA CYS A 191 -0.98 -11.45 -20.26
C CYS A 191 -1.95 -10.50 -20.99
N GLN A 192 -1.45 -9.36 -21.49
CA GLN A 192 -2.25 -8.29 -22.08
C GLN A 192 -2.96 -8.71 -23.37
N ASP A 193 -2.29 -9.49 -24.22
CA ASP A 193 -2.82 -9.88 -25.53
C ASP A 193 -3.89 -10.99 -25.43
N VAL A 194 -3.79 -11.87 -24.43
CA VAL A 194 -4.65 -13.06 -24.31
C VAL A 194 -5.82 -12.84 -23.36
N LEU A 195 -5.58 -12.27 -22.17
CA LEU A 195 -6.63 -12.00 -21.19
C LEU A 195 -7.35 -10.68 -21.45
N GLY A 196 -6.67 -9.70 -22.04
CA GLY A 196 -7.26 -8.39 -22.31
C GLY A 196 -8.51 -8.49 -23.17
N ASP A 197 -8.50 -9.33 -24.21
CA ASP A 197 -9.64 -9.51 -25.10
C ASP A 197 -10.74 -10.40 -24.51
N TYR A 198 -10.39 -11.36 -23.64
CA TYR A 198 -11.36 -12.15 -22.89
C TYR A 198 -12.11 -11.27 -21.89
N LEU A 199 -11.40 -10.46 -21.11
CA LEU A 199 -11.98 -9.58 -20.10
C LEU A 199 -12.85 -8.49 -20.74
N LYS A 200 -12.40 -7.90 -21.86
CA LYS A 200 -13.20 -6.98 -22.70
C LYS A 200 -14.56 -7.55 -23.11
N ARG A 201 -14.61 -8.86 -23.39
CA ARG A 201 -15.82 -9.53 -23.87
C ARG A 201 -16.70 -10.05 -22.74
N SER A 202 -16.12 -10.47 -21.61
CA SER A 202 -16.87 -11.12 -20.52
C SER A 202 -17.48 -10.13 -19.53
N ILE A 203 -16.75 -9.09 -19.14
CA ILE A 203 -17.18 -8.12 -18.12
C ILE A 203 -17.81 -6.91 -18.82
N SER A 204 -19.13 -6.84 -18.96
CA SER A 204 -19.82 -5.85 -19.82
C SER A 204 -19.83 -4.39 -19.30
N ARG A 205 -18.84 -3.94 -18.52
CA ARG A 205 -18.90 -2.64 -17.81
C ARG A 205 -17.64 -1.80 -17.99
N SER A 206 -17.83 -0.65 -18.64
CA SER A 206 -16.95 0.52 -18.82
C SER A 206 -15.44 0.29 -18.66
N PHE A 207 -14.77 0.02 -19.79
CA PHE A 207 -13.32 -0.18 -19.86
C PHE A 207 -12.57 1.13 -20.10
N PHE A 208 -11.51 1.37 -19.33
CA PHE A 208 -10.47 2.33 -19.67
C PHE A 208 -9.12 1.61 -19.68
N LEU A 209 -8.58 1.36 -20.88
CA LEU A 209 -7.18 0.98 -21.05
C LEU A 209 -6.33 2.26 -20.97
N SER A 210 -5.60 2.44 -19.87
CA SER A 210 -4.54 3.45 -19.81
C SER A 210 -3.35 2.97 -20.63
N ALA A 211 -2.89 3.79 -21.58
CA ALA A 211 -1.76 3.47 -22.42
C ALA A 211 -0.44 3.68 -21.65
N GLY A 212 0.14 2.59 -21.16
CA GLY A 212 1.52 2.54 -20.68
C GLY A 212 1.79 1.26 -19.92
N VAL A 213 2.73 0.43 -20.42
CA VAL A 213 3.36 -0.82 -19.91
C VAL A 213 2.47 -1.87 -19.20
N GLN A 214 1.42 -1.53 -18.46
CA GLN A 214 0.46 -2.39 -17.79
C GLN A 214 -0.98 -2.11 -18.26
N ALA A 215 -1.65 -3.11 -18.84
CA ALA A 215 -3.08 -3.04 -19.12
C ALA A 215 -3.85 -3.06 -17.80
N THR A 216 -4.66 -2.03 -17.59
CA THR A 216 -5.53 -1.95 -16.42
C THR A 216 -6.98 -2.17 -16.79
N LEU A 217 -7.66 -3.02 -16.02
CA LEU A 217 -9.10 -3.17 -16.11
C LEU A 217 -9.78 -2.44 -14.95
N LEU A 218 -10.69 -1.51 -15.27
CA LEU A 218 -11.62 -0.90 -14.32
C LEU A 218 -12.99 -1.58 -14.50
N CYS A 219 -13.49 -2.29 -13.49
CA CYS A 219 -14.86 -2.81 -13.52
C CYS A 219 -15.73 -2.05 -12.52
N LEU A 220 -16.82 -1.45 -13.02
CA LEU A 220 -17.83 -0.82 -12.19
C LEU A 220 -18.88 -1.87 -11.80
N LEU A 221 -18.85 -2.32 -10.56
CA LEU A 221 -19.83 -3.25 -10.01
C LEU A 221 -21.00 -2.45 -9.43
N LEU A 222 -22.22 -2.84 -9.84
CA LEU A 222 -23.47 -2.29 -9.36
C LEU A 222 -24.02 -3.41 -8.51
N HIS A 223 -24.07 -3.18 -7.21
CA HIS A 223 -24.79 -4.05 -6.30
C HIS A 223 -26.25 -3.59 -6.26
N ASP A 224 -27.18 -4.44 -6.71
CA ASP A 224 -28.60 -4.28 -6.40
C ASP A 224 -28.79 -4.71 -4.94
N SER A 225 -29.06 -3.76 -4.06
CA SER A 225 -29.45 -4.07 -2.68
C SER A 225 -30.90 -4.54 -2.71
N ASN A 226 -31.12 -5.85 -2.58
CA ASN A 226 -32.46 -6.43 -2.40
C ASN A 226 -32.85 -6.43 -0.92
#